data_AF-A0A8K0G5S7-F1
#
_entry.id   AF-A0A8K0G5S7-F1
#
_cell.length_a   1.000
_cell.length_b   1.000
_cell.length_c   1.000
_cell.angle_alpha   90.00
_cell.angle_beta   90.00
_cell.angle_gamma   90.00
#
_symmetry.space_group_name_H-M   'P 1'
#
loop_
_entity.id
_entity.type
_entity.pdbx_description
1 polymer ?
#
loop_
_entity_poly.entity_id
_entity_poly.type
_entity_poly.pdbx_seq_one_letter_code
_entity_poly.pdbx_strand_id
1 'polypeptide(L)'
;MRKRNRRLTAQEITADLNSRREDPMNKNLKSSVQNVVVGERISDECIVGTVKHGGGSLMVLGYFGNNKTGYLYRIEETLNKEEYKRILDLPSGRRLIGRGLIFQQDNDPKHSSKLCKSLLSEKERE
;
A
#
# COMPACT_ATOMS: atom_id res chain seq x y z
N MET A 1 21.37 21.42 -5.24
CA MET A 1 19.94 21.10 -5.50
C MET A 1 19.83 19.59 -5.77
N ARG A 2 19.42 18.78 -4.78
CA ARG A 2 19.34 17.31 -4.94
C ARG A 2 18.22 16.97 -5.92
N LYS A 3 18.54 16.37 -7.07
CA LYS A 3 17.54 15.81 -7.99
C LYS A 3 16.75 14.76 -7.19
N ARG A 4 15.45 15.01 -6.99
CA ARG A 4 14.56 14.05 -6.32
C ARG A 4 14.53 12.79 -7.19
N ASN A 5 14.85 11.63 -6.62
CA ASN A 5 14.56 10.34 -7.24
C ASN A 5 13.05 10.27 -7.47
N ARG A 6 12.60 10.55 -8.69
CA ARG A 6 11.20 10.35 -9.08
C ARG A 6 10.96 8.85 -9.12
N ARG A 7 10.22 8.33 -8.13
CA ARG A 7 9.60 7.01 -8.28
C ARG A 7 8.70 7.06 -9.51
N LEU A 8 8.87 6.13 -10.43
CA LEU A 8 8.02 6.01 -11.62
C LEU A 8 6.57 5.80 -11.18
N THR A 9 5.65 6.50 -11.83
CA THR A 9 4.21 6.34 -11.63
C THR A 9 3.73 5.03 -12.24
N ALA A 10 2.58 4.52 -11.79
CA ALA A 10 1.98 3.31 -12.35
C ALA A 10 1.75 3.43 -13.87
N GLN A 11 1.43 4.63 -14.36
CA GLN A 11 1.26 4.91 -15.79
C GLN A 11 2.59 4.79 -16.55
N GLU A 12 3.68 5.36 -16.00
CA GLU A 12 5.01 5.28 -16.63
C GLU A 12 5.54 3.84 -16.65
N ILE A 13 5.34 3.08 -15.57
CA ILE A 13 5.71 1.65 -15.52
C ILE A 13 4.87 0.86 -16.54
N THR A 14 3.57 1.15 -16.64
CA THR A 14 2.69 0.47 -17.61
C THR A 14 3.11 0.79 -19.05
N ALA A 15 3.48 2.03 -19.34
CA ALA A 15 3.96 2.43 -20.66
C ALA A 15 5.29 1.74 -21.03
N ASP A 16 6.24 1.64 -20.09
CA ASP A 16 7.52 0.94 -20.29
C ASP A 16 7.33 -0.59 -20.45
N LEU A 17 6.44 -1.20 -19.66
CA LEU A 17 6.10 -2.61 -19.83
C LEU A 17 5.44 -2.86 -21.19
N ASN A 18 4.58 -1.95 -21.64
CA ASN A 18 3.92 -2.06 -22.94
C ASN A 18 4.88 -1.82 -24.11
N SER A 19 5.90 -0.95 -23.97
CA SER A 19 6.88 -0.70 -25.03
C SER A 19 7.90 -1.83 -25.19
N ARG A 20 8.13 -2.61 -24.13
CA ARG A 20 8.97 -3.83 -24.15
C ARG A 20 8.23 -5.08 -24.63
N ARG A 21 6.92 -4.99 -24.89
CA ARG A 21 6.20 -6.08 -25.54
C ARG A 21 6.66 -6.12 -26.99
N GLU A 22 7.39 -7.17 -27.35
CA GLU A 22 7.51 -7.63 -28.74
C GLU A 22 6.10 -7.74 -29.35
N ASP A 23 5.99 -7.47 -30.65
CA ASP A 23 4.73 -7.48 -31.41
C ASP A 23 3.84 -8.67 -31.01
N PRO A 24 2.51 -8.48 -30.92
CA PRO A 24 1.60 -9.51 -30.46
C PRO A 24 1.86 -10.79 -31.24
N MET A 25 2.21 -11.84 -30.49
CA MET A 25 2.41 -13.22 -30.95
C MET A 25 1.77 -13.45 -32.31
N ASN A 26 2.62 -13.76 -33.29
CA ASN A 26 2.25 -14.11 -34.66
C ASN A 26 0.87 -14.79 -34.68
N LYS A 27 -0.11 -14.14 -35.33
CA LYS A 27 -1.52 -14.58 -35.37
C LYS A 27 -1.69 -16.02 -35.89
N ASN A 28 -0.64 -16.59 -36.49
CA ASN A 28 -0.56 -17.98 -36.94
C ASN A 28 -0.25 -19.02 -35.82
N LEU A 29 0.06 -18.62 -34.59
CA LEU A 29 0.29 -19.55 -33.47
C LEU A 29 -1.01 -20.00 -32.76
N LYS A 30 -2.18 -19.48 -33.16
CA LYS A 30 -3.47 -19.91 -32.60
C LYS A 30 -3.80 -21.39 -32.90
N SER A 31 -3.11 -22.03 -33.83
CA SER A 31 -3.27 -23.45 -34.14
C SER A 31 -2.45 -24.38 -33.23
N SER A 32 -1.55 -23.85 -32.40
CA SER A 32 -0.69 -24.64 -31.50
C SER A 32 -1.00 -24.46 -30.02
N VAL A 33 -2.15 -23.88 -29.66
CA VAL A 33 -2.64 -23.91 -28.26
C VAL A 33 -3.04 -25.36 -27.95
N GLN A 34 -2.03 -26.14 -27.57
CA GLN A 34 -2.18 -27.46 -26.99
C GLN A 34 -3.12 -27.33 -25.79
N ASN A 35 -4.16 -28.18 -25.80
CA ASN A 35 -5.07 -28.52 -24.72
C ASN A 35 -4.79 -27.79 -23.40
N VAL A 36 -5.60 -26.78 -23.07
CA VAL A 36 -5.60 -26.21 -21.71
C VAL A 36 -6.05 -27.33 -20.77
N VAL A 37 -5.11 -27.91 -20.04
CA VAL A 37 -5.40 -28.94 -19.04
C VAL A 37 -6.04 -28.24 -17.84
N VAL A 38 -7.32 -28.51 -17.62
CA VAL A 38 -8.07 -27.98 -16.48
C VAL A 38 -7.47 -28.56 -15.19
N GLY A 39 -6.91 -27.69 -14.34
CA GLY A 39 -6.34 -28.07 -13.04
C GLY A 39 -4.83 -27.87 -12.89
N GLU A 40 -4.12 -27.53 -13.97
CA GLU A 40 -2.69 -27.23 -13.91
C GLU A 40 -2.42 -25.72 -13.79
N ARG A 41 -1.28 -25.37 -13.17
CA ARG A 41 -0.83 -23.97 -13.09
C ARG A 41 -0.34 -23.52 -14.46
N ILE A 42 -0.69 -22.30 -14.84
CA ILE A 42 -0.19 -21.66 -16.06
C ILE A 42 1.31 -21.37 -15.89
N SER A 43 2.11 -21.68 -16.93
CA SER A 43 3.55 -21.36 -16.97
C SER A 43 3.78 -19.84 -16.95
N ASP A 44 4.83 -19.39 -16.26
CA ASP A 44 5.23 -17.98 -16.21
C ASP A 44 5.55 -17.41 -17.60
N GLU A 45 5.98 -18.26 -18.54
CA GLU A 45 6.23 -17.92 -19.95
C GLU A 45 4.94 -17.51 -20.69
N CYS A 46 3.78 -17.86 -20.15
CA CYS A 46 2.46 -17.53 -20.70
C CYS A 46 1.80 -16.34 -19.99
N ILE A 47 2.49 -15.68 -19.05
CA ILE A 47 1.97 -14.55 -18.27
C ILE A 47 2.54 -13.24 -18.79
N VAL A 48 1.66 -12.27 -19.03
CA VAL A 48 2.08 -10.91 -19.38
C VAL A 48 2.30 -10.09 -18.10
N GLY A 49 3.48 -9.50 -17.96
CA GLY A 49 3.80 -8.66 -16.80
C GLY A 49 2.79 -7.52 -16.58
N THR A 50 2.34 -7.38 -15.33
CA THR A 50 1.45 -6.30 -14.88
C THR A 50 1.96 -5.69 -13.57
N VAL A 51 1.66 -4.41 -13.34
CA VAL A 51 2.01 -3.69 -12.10
C VAL A 51 1.07 -4.06 -10.95
N LYS A 52 -0.22 -4.26 -11.26
CA LYS A 52 -1.24 -4.67 -10.29
C LYS A 52 -2.01 -5.84 -10.86
N HIS A 53 -2.02 -6.94 -10.12
CA HIS A 53 -2.82 -8.10 -10.45
C HIS A 53 -4.27 -7.87 -9.98
N GLY A 54 -5.20 -8.68 -10.48
CA GLY A 54 -6.56 -8.74 -9.95
C GLY A 54 -6.59 -9.35 -8.54
N GLY A 55 -7.78 -9.72 -8.07
CA GLY A 55 -7.96 -10.33 -6.74
C GLY A 55 -8.04 -9.34 -5.58
N GLY A 56 -7.86 -8.04 -5.84
CA GLY A 56 -8.07 -6.95 -4.88
C GLY A 56 -6.83 -6.63 -4.03
N SER A 57 -7.03 -5.76 -3.03
CA SER A 57 -5.98 -5.36 -2.09
C SER A 57 -6.56 -5.14 -0.69
N LEU A 58 -5.77 -5.46 0.33
CA LEU A 58 -6.09 -5.15 1.73
C LEU A 58 -5.27 -3.93 2.17
N MET A 59 -5.94 -2.90 2.67
CA MET A 59 -5.29 -1.77 3.30
C MET A 59 -5.33 -1.94 4.82
N VAL A 60 -4.18 -1.76 5.47
CA VAL A 60 -4.08 -1.85 6.93
C VAL A 60 -3.28 -0.68 7.48
N LEU A 61 -3.65 -0.22 8.67
CA LEU A 61 -2.84 0.66 9.50
C LEU A 61 -2.39 -0.11 10.73
N GLY A 62 -1.10 -0.06 11.03
CA GLY A 62 -0.57 -0.65 12.25
C GLY A 62 0.49 0.23 12.85
N TYR A 63 0.92 -0.17 14.03
CA TYR A 63 1.97 0.52 14.75
C TYR A 63 2.86 -0.50 15.45
N PHE A 64 4.06 -0.09 15.81
CA PHE A 64 4.99 -0.89 16.59
C PHE A 64 5.91 0.02 17.39
N GLY A 65 6.47 -0.50 18.47
CA GLY A 65 7.52 0.15 19.25
C GLY A 65 8.70 -0.80 19.45
N ASN A 66 9.69 -0.36 20.23
CA ASN A 66 10.98 -1.06 20.37
C ASN A 66 10.84 -2.55 20.74
N ASN A 67 9.92 -2.88 21.66
CA ASN A 67 9.82 -4.23 22.23
C ASN A 67 8.50 -4.95 21.90
N LYS A 68 7.54 -4.28 21.25
CA LYS A 68 6.18 -4.83 21.03
C LYS A 68 5.55 -4.28 19.75
N THR A 69 4.86 -5.14 19.02
CA THR A 69 3.94 -4.74 17.94
C THR A 69 2.61 -4.28 18.53
N GLY A 70 2.03 -3.25 17.90
CA GLY A 70 0.65 -2.84 18.13
C GLY A 70 -0.34 -3.68 17.33
N TYR A 71 -1.58 -3.23 17.28
CA TYR A 71 -2.63 -3.87 16.50
C TYR A 71 -2.57 -3.44 15.03
N LEU A 72 -3.01 -4.32 14.14
CA LEU A 72 -3.27 -4.01 12.74
C LEU A 72 -4.77 -3.77 12.56
N TYR A 73 -5.10 -2.63 11.98
CA TYR A 73 -6.46 -2.19 11.69
C TYR A 73 -6.69 -2.28 10.20
N ARG A 74 -7.65 -3.13 9.80
CA ARG A 74 -8.14 -3.14 8.42
C ARG A 74 -8.84 -1.83 8.12
N ILE A 75 -8.47 -1.23 7.00
CA ILE A 75 -9.12 -0.04 6.45
C ILE A 75 -9.91 -0.52 5.23
N GLU A 76 -11.22 -0.30 5.26
CA GLU A 76 -12.11 -0.73 4.17
C GLU A 76 -12.01 0.24 2.98
N GLU A 77 -11.87 1.53 3.25
CA GLU A 77 -11.87 2.59 2.25
C GLU A 77 -10.61 3.48 2.35
N THR A 78 -10.66 4.68 1.79
CA THR A 78 -9.59 5.66 2.00
C THR A 78 -9.64 6.19 3.43
N LEU A 79 -8.58 5.90 4.20
CA LEU A 79 -8.46 6.37 5.58
C LEU A 79 -8.53 7.91 5.66
N ASN A 80 -9.59 8.43 6.28
CA ASN A 80 -9.74 9.85 6.52
C ASN A 80 -9.18 10.29 7.90
N LYS A 81 -9.20 11.59 8.19
CA LYS A 81 -8.63 12.14 9.43
C LYS A 81 -9.44 11.76 10.67
N GLU A 82 -10.77 11.62 10.55
CA GLU A 82 -11.66 11.22 11.65
C GLU A 82 -11.40 9.77 12.06
N GLU A 83 -11.30 8.88 11.08
CA GLU A 83 -10.96 7.48 11.28
C GLU A 83 -9.54 7.33 11.82
N TYR A 84 -8.58 8.11 11.31
CA TYR A 84 -7.23 8.12 11.83
C TYR A 84 -7.21 8.49 13.32
N LYS A 85 -7.88 9.59 13.70
CA LYS A 85 -8.06 9.97 15.11
C LYS A 85 -8.70 8.84 15.92
N ARG A 86 -9.78 8.23 15.41
CA ARG A 86 -10.48 7.14 16.09
C ARG A 86 -9.54 5.97 16.38
N ILE A 87 -8.73 5.58 15.38
CA ILE A 87 -7.79 4.46 15.49
C ILE A 87 -6.68 4.81 16.50
N LEU A 88 -6.12 6.03 16.49
CA LEU A 88 -5.12 6.48 17.47
C LEU A 88 -5.65 6.53 18.92
N ASP A 89 -6.94 6.80 19.09
CA ASP A 89 -7.53 6.90 20.42
C ASP A 89 -7.91 5.54 21.04
N LEU A 90 -7.77 4.44 20.29
CA LEU A 90 -7.92 3.09 20.82
C LEU A 90 -6.83 2.78 21.85
N PRO A 91 -7.06 1.86 22.81
CA PRO A 91 -6.09 1.51 23.84
C PRO A 91 -4.72 1.10 23.30
N SER A 92 -4.68 0.51 22.12
CA SER A 92 -3.45 0.13 21.41
C SER A 92 -2.63 1.35 20.93
N GLY A 93 -3.28 2.35 20.33
CA GLY A 93 -2.65 3.58 19.87
C GLY A 93 -2.20 4.47 21.03
N ARG A 94 -3.00 4.54 22.10
CA ARG A 94 -2.65 5.26 23.33
C ARG A 94 -1.36 4.77 23.99
N ARG A 95 -1.01 3.49 23.84
CA ARG A 95 0.25 2.95 24.40
C ARG A 95 1.51 3.41 23.67
N LEU A 96 1.35 4.04 22.51
CA LEU A 96 2.45 4.44 21.62
C LEU A 96 2.59 5.95 21.52
N ILE A 97 1.63 6.69 22.07
CA ILE A 97 1.60 8.15 22.09
C ILE A 97 1.48 8.55 23.55
N GLY A 98 2.49 9.23 24.06
CA GLY A 98 2.54 9.66 25.46
C GLY A 98 3.83 10.40 25.75
N ARG A 99 3.91 10.98 26.94
CA ARG A 99 5.08 11.76 27.36
C ARG A 99 6.37 10.93 27.29
N GLY A 100 7.38 11.48 26.63
CA GLY A 100 8.69 10.85 26.45
C GLY A 100 8.77 9.81 25.33
N LEU A 101 7.69 9.60 24.57
CA LEU A 101 7.69 8.78 23.37
C LEU A 101 7.80 9.65 22.11
N ILE A 102 8.52 9.15 21.10
CA ILE A 102 8.55 9.76 19.77
C ILE A 102 7.55 9.02 18.88
N PHE A 103 6.45 9.67 18.52
CA PHE A 103 5.47 9.12 17.60
C PHE A 103 5.86 9.45 16.14
N GLN A 104 6.22 8.42 15.37
CA GLN A 104 6.64 8.57 13.98
C GLN A 104 5.49 8.20 13.01
N GLN A 105 5.23 9.08 12.05
CA GLN A 105 4.25 8.90 10.97
C GLN A 105 4.73 9.64 9.72
N ASP A 106 4.14 9.38 8.56
CA ASP A 106 4.43 10.14 7.34
C ASP A 106 3.78 11.55 7.35
N ASN A 107 4.07 12.35 6.32
CA ASN A 107 3.56 13.71 6.19
C ASN A 107 2.22 13.79 5.43
N ASP A 108 1.39 12.76 5.49
CA ASP A 108 0.08 12.82 4.83
C ASP A 108 -0.79 13.96 5.42
N PRO A 109 -1.48 14.76 4.59
CA PRO A 109 -2.31 15.88 5.05
C PRO A 109 -3.26 15.53 6.19
N LYS A 110 -3.82 14.30 6.23
CA LYS A 110 -4.74 13.88 7.30
C LYS A 110 -4.07 13.81 8.67
N HIS A 111 -2.81 13.36 8.73
CA HIS A 111 -2.02 13.27 9.96
C HIS A 111 -1.68 14.65 10.51
N SER A 112 -1.51 15.63 9.61
CA SER A 112 -1.24 17.03 9.95
C SER A 112 -2.49 17.90 10.17
N SER A 113 -3.68 17.32 10.08
CA SER A 113 -4.94 18.04 10.29
C SER A 113 -5.05 18.61 11.70
N LYS A 114 -5.78 19.73 11.87
CA LYS A 114 -6.02 20.35 13.19
C LYS A 114 -6.55 19.33 14.21
N LEU A 115 -7.46 18.46 13.76
CA LEU A 115 -8.06 17.40 14.56
C LEU A 115 -7.02 16.42 15.13
N CYS A 116 -6.13 15.92 14.28
CA CYS A 116 -5.12 14.94 14.69
C CYS A 116 -3.99 15.57 15.50
N LYS A 117 -3.58 16.80 15.13
CA LYS A 117 -2.59 17.57 15.91
C LYS A 117 -3.07 17.84 17.33
N SER A 118 -4.33 18.24 17.50
CA SER A 118 -4.91 18.50 18.82
C SER A 118 -4.88 17.25 19.69
N LEU A 119 -5.24 16.09 19.14
CA LEU A 119 -5.19 14.80 19.85
C LEU A 119 -3.76 14.45 20.28
N LEU A 120 -2.79 14.54 19.36
CA LEU A 120 -1.39 14.19 19.66
C LEU A 120 -0.82 15.11 20.75
N SER A 121 -1.08 16.41 20.66
CA SER A 121 -0.62 17.36 21.69
C SER A 121 -1.33 17.19 23.03
N GLU A 122 -2.57 16.70 23.06
CA GLU A 122 -3.24 16.31 24.31
C GLU A 122 -2.55 15.08 24.93
N LYS A 123 -2.33 14.03 24.13
CA LYS A 123 -1.66 12.80 24.56
C LYS A 123 -0.22 13.02 25.03
N GLU A 124 0.51 13.98 24.45
CA GLU A 124 1.86 14.35 24.88
C GLU A 124 1.89 15.04 26.26
N ARG A 125 0.77 15.62 26.69
CA ARG A 125 0.61 16.31 27.97
C ARG A 125 0.09 15.38 29.08
N GLU A 126 -0.52 14.26 28.73
CA GLU A 126 -0.89 13.15 29.63
C GLU A 126 0.36 12.40 30.13
#